data_AF-A0A317UEX2-F1
#
_entry.id   AF-A0A317UEX2-F1
#
_cell.length_a   1.000
_cell.length_b   1.000
_cell.length_c   1.000
_cell.angle_alpha   90.00
_cell.angle_beta   90.00
_cell.angle_gamma   90.00
#
_symmetry.space_group_name_H-M   'P 1'
#
loop_
_entity.id
_entity.type
_entity.pdbx_description
1 polymer ?
#
loop_
_entity_poly.entity_id
_entity_poly.type
_entity_poly.pdbx_seq_one_letter_code
_entity_poly.pdbx_strand_id
1 'polypeptide(L)'
;MKIVRDGKEYELTSEELAAASAEFVTNFMKSEMMGRCEISDEELAEELAEKAYDRYCEGNGETEGECIDWAYYSWLESAKEE
;
A
#
# COMPACT_ATOMS: atom_id res chain seq x y z
N MET A 1 21.49 2.37 -0.30
CA MET A 1 21.23 1.46 0.84
C MET A 1 22.14 0.24 0.66
N LYS A 2 22.76 -0.30 1.70
CA LYS A 2 23.63 -1.48 1.61
C LYS A 2 23.03 -2.63 2.41
N ILE A 3 23.01 -3.83 1.83
CA ILE A 3 22.52 -5.05 2.49
C ILE A 3 23.60 -6.13 2.45
N VAL A 4 23.57 -7.04 3.41
CA VAL A 4 24.43 -8.23 3.41
C VAL A 4 23.57 -9.47 3.22
N ARG A 5 23.84 -10.23 2.16
CA ARG A 5 23.17 -11.50 1.87
C ARG A 5 24.22 -12.54 1.49
N ASP A 6 24.14 -13.72 2.10
CA ASP A 6 25.11 -14.81 1.92
C ASP A 6 26.57 -14.39 2.16
N GLY A 7 26.79 -13.49 3.11
CA GLY A 7 28.11 -12.95 3.44
C GLY A 7 28.69 -11.97 2.41
N LYS A 8 27.91 -11.57 1.40
CA LYS A 8 28.29 -10.57 0.39
C LYS A 8 27.50 -9.27 0.59
N GLU A 9 28.18 -8.16 0.36
CA GLU A 9 27.58 -6.82 0.42
C GLU A 9 27.03 -6.43 -0.96
N TYR A 10 25.80 -5.95 -0.99
CA TYR A 10 25.12 -5.44 -2.18
C TYR A 10 24.69 -4.00 -1.92
N GLU A 11 24.97 -3.12 -2.88
CA GLU A 11 24.47 -1.76 -2.89
C GLU A 11 23.22 -1.71 -3.76
N LEU A 12 22.09 -1.37 -3.13
CA LEU A 12 20.82 -1.21 -3.83
C LEU A 12 20.79 0.13 -4.55
N THR A 13 20.36 0.10 -5.81
CA THR A 13 19.99 1.28 -6.57
C THR A 13 18.79 1.99 -5.94
N SER A 14 18.60 3.26 -6.27
CA SER A 14 17.42 4.01 -5.83
C SER A 14 16.12 3.39 -6.33
N GLU A 15 16.13 2.80 -7.53
CA GLU A 15 14.97 2.12 -8.11
C GLU A 15 14.61 0.85 -7.33
N GLU A 16 15.59 0.01 -7.01
CA GLU A 16 15.37 -1.19 -6.18
C GLU A 16 14.87 -0.83 -4.79
N LEU A 17 15.40 0.24 -4.20
CA LEU A 17 14.95 0.71 -2.90
C LEU A 17 13.51 1.25 -2.94
N ALA A 18 13.17 2.01 -3.98
CA ALA A 18 11.82 2.55 -4.17
C ALA A 18 10.81 1.42 -4.41
N ALA A 19 11.15 0.43 -5.25
CA ALA A 19 10.31 -0.74 -5.50
C ALA A 19 10.06 -1.56 -4.22
N ALA A 20 11.12 -1.82 -3.44
CA ALA A 20 10.98 -2.52 -2.16
C ALA A 20 10.13 -1.73 -1.14
N SER A 21 10.27 -0.40 -1.12
CA SER A 21 9.44 0.47 -0.29
C SER A 21 7.97 0.43 -0.71
N ALA A 22 7.70 0.49 -2.02
CA ALA A 22 6.35 0.41 -2.56
C ALA A 22 5.70 -0.93 -2.19
N GLU A 23 6.38 -2.04 -2.46
CA GLU A 23 5.92 -3.38 -2.10
C GLU A 23 5.63 -3.50 -0.60
N PHE A 24 6.52 -2.99 0.26
CA PHE A 24 6.34 -3.04 1.71
C PHE A 24 5.09 -2.26 2.17
N VAL A 25 4.92 -1.04 1.71
CA VAL A 25 3.81 -0.16 2.13
C VAL A 25 2.48 -0.67 1.56
N THR A 26 2.43 -1.06 0.28
CA THR A 26 1.20 -1.59 -0.33
C THR A 26 0.77 -2.91 0.31
N ASN A 27 1.70 -3.80 0.65
CA ASN A 27 1.37 -5.03 1.39
C ASN A 27 0.83 -4.77 2.80
N PHE A 28 1.37 -3.76 3.50
CA PHE A 28 0.82 -3.29 4.76
C PHE A 28 -0.61 -2.78 4.58
N MET A 29 -0.85 -1.92 3.58
CA MET A 29 -2.18 -1.38 3.30
C MET A 29 -3.18 -2.48 2.92
N LYS A 30 -2.80 -3.46 2.10
CA LYS A 30 -3.63 -4.64 1.78
C LYS A 30 -3.99 -5.43 3.04
N SER A 31 -3.04 -5.63 3.94
CA SER A 31 -3.28 -6.31 5.22
C SER A 31 -4.29 -5.56 6.09
N GLU A 32 -4.20 -4.22 6.13
CA GLU A 32 -5.18 -3.38 6.84
C GLU A 32 -6.56 -3.40 6.15
N MET A 33 -6.63 -3.43 4.82
CA MET A 33 -7.91 -3.59 4.09
C MET A 33 -8.62 -4.89 4.46
N MET A 34 -7.88 -6.01 4.51
CA MET A 34 -8.46 -7.30 4.87
C MET A 34 -8.79 -7.41 6.37
N GLY A 35 -7.96 -6.82 7.23
CA GLY A 35 -8.10 -6.93 8.68
C GLY A 35 -9.05 -5.91 9.29
N ARG A 36 -8.80 -4.62 9.08
CA ARG A 36 -9.54 -3.50 9.70
C ARG A 36 -10.82 -3.17 8.93
N CYS A 37 -10.77 -3.18 7.60
CA CYS A 37 -11.91 -2.87 6.74
C CYS A 37 -12.76 -4.11 6.41
N GLU A 38 -12.35 -5.29 6.90
CA GLU A 38 -13.04 -6.58 6.74
C GLU A 38 -13.29 -6.98 5.27
N ILE A 39 -12.44 -6.54 4.34
CA ILE A 39 -12.53 -6.92 2.93
C ILE A 39 -12.02 -8.35 2.76
N SER A 40 -12.94 -9.28 2.52
CA SER A 40 -12.60 -10.70 2.35
C SER A 40 -12.08 -11.05 0.95
N ASP A 41 -12.35 -10.21 -0.04
CA ASP A 41 -11.89 -10.40 -1.41
C ASP A 41 -10.46 -9.87 -1.54
N GLU A 42 -9.52 -10.76 -1.85
CA GLU A 42 -8.10 -10.43 -1.90
C GLU A 42 -7.74 -9.54 -3.10
N GLU A 43 -8.38 -9.75 -4.26
CA GLU A 43 -8.15 -8.93 -5.45
C GLU A 43 -8.67 -7.51 -5.20
N LEU A 44 -9.86 -7.38 -4.60
CA LEU A 44 -10.40 -6.08 -4.22
C LEU A 44 -9.53 -5.39 -3.16
N ALA A 45 -9.05 -6.11 -2.16
CA ALA A 45 -8.17 -5.54 -1.13
C ALA A 45 -6.85 -5.03 -1.74
N GLU A 46 -6.31 -5.74 -2.74
CA GLU A 46 -5.12 -5.33 -3.47
C GLU A 46 -5.38 -4.06 -4.30
N GLU A 47 -6.46 -4.00 -5.07
CA GLU A 47 -6.83 -2.80 -5.83
C GLU A 47 -7.02 -1.56 -4.94
N LEU A 48 -7.63 -1.71 -3.77
CA LEU A 48 -7.84 -0.61 -2.82
C LEU A 48 -6.54 -0.21 -2.12
N ALA A 49 -5.64 -1.16 -1.84
CA ALA A 49 -4.32 -0.87 -1.29
C ALA A 49 -3.45 -0.10 -2.29
N GLU A 50 -3.49 -0.44 -3.57
CA GLU A 50 -2.81 0.32 -4.63
C GLU A 50 -3.32 1.77 -4.70
N LYS A 51 -4.64 1.98 -4.66
CA LYS A 51 -5.24 3.32 -4.63
C LYS A 51 -4.84 4.12 -3.38
N ALA A 52 -4.82 3.47 -2.22
CA ALA A 52 -4.38 4.11 -0.98
C ALA A 52 -2.89 4.49 -1.06
N TYR A 53 -2.05 3.62 -1.64
CA TYR A 53 -0.62 3.89 -1.82
C TYR A 53 -0.37 5.04 -2.80
N ASP A 54 -1.09 5.08 -3.93
CA ASP A 54 -0.99 6.18 -4.89
C ASP A 54 -1.34 7.51 -4.22
N ARG A 55 -2.44 7.55 -3.44
CA ARG A 55 -2.86 8.74 -2.67
C ARG A 55 -1.81 9.16 -1.65
N TYR A 56 -1.20 8.20 -0.96
CA TYR A 56 -0.13 8.46 -0.01
C TYR A 56 1.11 9.06 -0.70
N CYS A 57 1.46 8.56 -1.88
CA CYS A 57 2.58 9.04 -2.68
C CYS A 57 2.38 10.46 -3.24
N GLU A 58 1.15 10.97 -3.30
CA GLU A 58 0.91 12.38 -3.64
C GLU A 58 1.54 13.34 -2.61
N GLY A 59 1.83 12.87 -1.40
CA GLY A 59 2.59 13.63 -0.41
C GLY A 59 1.80 14.79 0.22
N ASN A 60 0.48 14.69 0.26
CA ASN A 60 -0.42 15.72 0.79
C ASN A 60 -0.45 15.81 2.33
N GLY A 61 0.42 15.07 3.02
CA GLY A 61 0.56 15.08 4.47
C GLY A 61 -0.36 14.09 5.21
N GLU A 62 -1.11 13.27 4.48
CA GLU A 62 -1.91 12.18 5.03
C GLU A 62 -1.02 11.00 5.45
N THR A 63 -1.45 10.31 6.50
CA THR A 63 -0.87 9.06 6.96
C THR A 63 -1.36 7.89 6.12
N GLU A 64 -0.64 6.76 6.17
CA GLU A 64 -1.07 5.53 5.50
C GLU A 64 -2.49 5.12 5.92
N GLY A 65 -2.81 5.29 7.21
CA GLY A 65 -4.12 5.00 7.78
C GLY A 65 -5.25 5.86 7.21
N GLU A 66 -5.01 7.16 6.98
CA GLU A 66 -5.98 8.07 6.37
C GLU A 66 -6.19 7.75 4.89
N CYS A 67 -5.13 7.39 4.16
CA CYS A 67 -5.25 6.97 2.76
C CYS A 67 -6.01 5.64 2.62
N ILE A 68 -5.83 4.70 3.56
CA ILE A 68 -6.63 3.46 3.64
C ILE A 68 -8.11 3.79 3.85
N ASP A 69 -8.43 4.63 4.83
CA ASP A 69 -9.82 5.01 5.13
C ASP A 69 -10.47 5.70 3.92
N TRP A 70 -9.73 6.60 3.26
CA TRP A 70 -10.20 7.26 2.04
C TRP A 70 -10.53 6.27 0.94
N ALA A 71 -9.63 5.33 0.63
CA ALA A 71 -9.85 4.35 -0.43
C ALA A 71 -11.06 3.45 -0.12
N TYR A 72 -11.20 3.00 1.13
CA TYR A 72 -12.32 2.18 1.58
C TYR A 72 -13.67 2.91 1.49
N TYR A 73 -13.76 4.13 2.04
CA TYR A 73 -15.01 4.89 2.03
C TYR A 73 -15.40 5.33 0.62
N SER A 74 -14.43 5.71 -0.23
CA SER A 74 -14.69 6.06 -1.63
C SER A 74 -15.27 4.90 -2.42
N TRP A 75 -14.78 3.67 -2.16
CA TRP A 75 -15.34 2.46 -2.74
C TRP A 75 -16.76 2.17 -2.21
N LEU A 76 -16.97 2.25 -0.89
CA LEU A 76 -18.29 2.05 -0.29
C LEU A 76 -19.35 3.04 -0.79
N GLU A 77 -18.96 4.29 -1.06
CA GLU A 77 -19.85 5.28 -1.65
C GLU A 77 -20.20 4.91 -3.09
N SER A 78 -19.21 4.54 -3.90
CA SER A 78 -19.41 4.13 -5.30
C SER A 78 -20.30 2.88 -5.40
N ALA A 79 -20.11 1.89 -4.53
CA ALA A 79 -20.90 0.65 -4.50
C ALA A 79 -22.37 0.84 -4.06
N LYS A 80 -22.72 1.99 -3.45
CA LYS A 80 -24.11 2.31 -3.06
C LYS A 80 -24.88 3.01 -4.18
N GLU A 81 -24.19 3.54 -5.18
CA GLU A 81 -24.80 4.22 -6.33
C GLU A 81 -25.16 3.27 -7.48
N GLU A 82 -24.74 1.99 -7.39
CA GLU A 82 -25.11 0.88 -8.30
C GLU A 82 -26.34 0.10 -7.81
#